data_AF-A0A1V4BZG7-F1
#
_entry.id   AF-A0A1V4BZG7-F1
#
_cell.length_a   1.000
_cell.length_b   1.000
_cell.length_c   1.000
_cell.angle_alpha   90.00
_cell.angle_beta   90.00
_cell.angle_gamma   90.00
#
_symmetry.space_group_name_H-M   'P 1'
#
loop_
_entity.id
_entity.type
_entity.pdbx_description
1 polymer ?
#
loop_
_entity_poly.entity_id
_entity_poly.type
_entity_poly.pdbx_seq_one_letter_code
_entity_poly.pdbx_strand_id
1 'polypeptide(L)'
;MTTTADDVWKLLAELVEAQKETERCFQETERRFQETERRFQETERILKEQSLKTDRQITRVSQEIGNLGGKWGRFVENMVAPACETLFLNRQIPVHQVSQRVRKRLDGKTLEIDVLVTNENHVLVVEVKSSLSVDDVKELIKNLTEFRQFFPEYNHKQLYGAVAGIEIEEGADKYAYRQGLFVLAQRGENVAILNDTEFQPKTW
;
A
#
# COMPACT_ATOMS: atom_id res chain seq x y z
N MET A 1 -56.42 -12.02 -71.19
CA MET A 1 -56.16 -10.60 -70.90
C MET A 1 -54.86 -10.26 -71.61
N THR A 2 -54.96 -9.69 -72.82
CA THR A 2 -53.82 -9.26 -73.61
C THR A 2 -53.33 -7.94 -73.05
N THR A 3 -52.12 -7.91 -72.49
CA THR A 3 -51.45 -6.68 -72.06
C THR A 3 -51.37 -5.74 -73.27
N THR A 4 -51.95 -4.55 -73.16
CA THR A 4 -51.92 -3.56 -74.23
C THR A 4 -50.59 -2.79 -74.19
N ALA A 5 -50.20 -2.16 -75.30
CA ALA A 5 -48.98 -1.34 -75.33
C ALA A 5 -49.00 -0.22 -74.27
N ASP A 6 -50.18 0.31 -73.95
CA ASP A 6 -50.37 1.34 -72.92
C ASP A 6 -50.11 0.80 -71.50
N ASP A 7 -50.49 -0.46 -71.22
CA ASP A 7 -50.20 -1.12 -69.94
C ASP A 7 -48.67 -1.28 -69.74
N VAL A 8 -47.93 -1.58 -70.81
CA VAL A 8 -46.46 -1.70 -70.77
C VAL A 8 -45.79 -0.34 -70.50
N TRP A 9 -46.25 0.73 -71.15
CA TRP A 9 -45.73 2.08 -70.92
C TRP A 9 -45.99 2.58 -69.50
N LYS A 10 -47.17 2.26 -68.93
CA LYS A 10 -47.49 2.59 -67.55
C LYS A 10 -46.57 1.86 -66.57
N LEU A 11 -46.33 0.56 -66.75
CA LEU A 11 -45.40 -0.22 -65.92
C LEU A 11 -43.96 0.30 -66.03
N LEU A 12 -43.52 0.72 -67.22
CA LEU A 12 -42.19 1.33 -67.40
C LEU A 12 -42.08 2.67 -66.67
N ALA A 13 -43.12 3.51 -66.69
CA ALA A 13 -43.14 4.77 -65.95
C ALA A 13 -43.08 4.54 -64.42
N GLU A 14 -43.86 3.58 -63.91
CA GLU A 14 -43.83 3.16 -62.50
C GLU A 14 -42.46 2.60 -62.09
N LEU A 15 -41.82 1.81 -62.96
CA LEU A 15 -40.47 1.29 -62.73
C LEU A 15 -39.41 2.40 -62.66
N VAL A 16 -39.48 3.39 -63.55
CA VAL A 16 -38.56 4.54 -63.56
C VAL A 16 -38.72 5.39 -62.29
N GLU A 17 -39.95 5.61 -61.82
CA GLU A 17 -40.19 6.33 -60.57
C GLU A 17 -39.71 5.53 -59.35
N ALA A 18 -39.97 4.22 -59.30
CA ALA A 18 -39.45 3.34 -58.25
C ALA A 18 -37.90 3.30 -58.21
N GLN A 19 -37.24 3.35 -59.38
CA GLN A 19 -35.78 3.44 -59.46
C GLN A 19 -35.26 4.77 -58.89
N LYS A 20 -35.89 5.91 -59.23
CA LYS A 20 -35.51 7.22 -58.68
C LYS A 20 -35.71 7.28 -57.17
N GLU A 21 -36.79 6.70 -56.66
CA GLU A 21 -37.06 6.65 -55.21
C GLU A 21 -36.03 5.77 -54.49
N THR A 22 -35.67 4.64 -55.08
CA THR A 22 -34.60 3.76 -54.58
C THR A 22 -33.27 4.49 -54.52
N GLU A 23 -32.91 5.23 -55.57
CA GLU A 23 -31.65 5.99 -55.61
C GLU A 23 -31.61 7.12 -54.57
N ARG A 24 -32.73 7.80 -54.33
CA ARG A 24 -32.85 8.79 -53.25
C ARG A 24 -32.68 8.15 -51.87
N CYS A 25 -33.35 7.02 -51.63
CA CYS A 25 -33.23 6.26 -50.38
C CYS A 25 -31.79 5.79 -50.13
N PHE A 26 -31.10 5.33 -51.18
CA PHE A 26 -29.70 4.94 -51.11
C PHE A 26 -28.79 6.12 -50.75
N GLN A 27 -28.96 7.27 -51.40
CA GLN A 27 -28.20 8.49 -51.09
C GLN A 27 -28.44 8.98 -49.65
N GLU A 28 -29.68 8.90 -49.15
CA GLU A 28 -29.99 9.27 -47.78
C GLU A 28 -29.36 8.29 -46.77
N THR A 29 -29.40 6.99 -47.07
CA THR A 29 -28.78 5.95 -46.25
C THR A 29 -27.27 6.13 -46.17
N GLU A 30 -26.61 6.39 -47.30
CA GLU A 30 -25.18 6.65 -47.38
C GLU A 30 -24.78 7.87 -46.54
N ARG A 31 -25.57 8.96 -46.62
CA ARG A 31 -25.34 10.16 -45.79
C ARG A 31 -25.46 9.86 -44.30
N ARG A 32 -26.52 9.13 -43.89
CA ARG A 32 -26.71 8.71 -42.49
C ARG A 32 -25.60 7.80 -42.00
N PHE A 33 -25.10 6.92 -42.86
CA PHE A 33 -23.97 6.04 -42.54
C PHE A 33 -22.69 6.85 -42.32
N GLN A 34 -22.36 7.78 -43.22
CA GLN A 34 -21.19 8.66 -43.07
C GLN A 34 -21.28 9.55 -41.81
N GLU A 35 -22.47 10.03 -41.45
CA GLU A 35 -22.65 10.80 -40.21
C GLU A 35 -22.47 9.91 -38.97
N THR A 36 -22.99 8.69 -39.00
CA THR A 36 -22.86 7.72 -37.91
C THR A 36 -21.39 7.33 -37.70
N GLU A 37 -20.66 7.06 -38.78
CA GLU A 37 -19.23 6.74 -38.75
C GLU A 37 -18.42 7.89 -38.12
N ARG A 38 -18.71 9.14 -38.49
CA ARG A 38 -18.05 10.31 -37.88
C ARG A 38 -18.33 10.43 -36.39
N ARG A 39 -19.59 10.26 -35.97
CA ARG A 39 -19.97 10.29 -34.55
C ARG A 39 -19.31 9.15 -33.77
N PHE A 40 -19.18 7.97 -34.38
CA PHE A 40 -18.53 6.82 -33.77
C PHE A 40 -17.03 7.11 -33.55
N GLN A 41 -16.32 7.60 -34.56
CA GLN A 41 -14.91 7.97 -34.45
C GLN A 41 -14.66 9.07 -33.40
N GLU A 42 -15.54 10.07 -33.32
CA GLU A 42 -15.46 11.10 -32.28
C GLU A 42 -15.67 10.51 -30.88
N THR A 43 -16.65 9.62 -30.74
CA THR A 43 -16.95 8.93 -29.48
C THR A 43 -15.77 8.06 -29.02
N GLU A 44 -15.18 7.27 -29.93
CA GLU A 44 -13.98 6.48 -29.64
C GLU A 44 -12.81 7.35 -29.18
N ARG A 45 -12.60 8.50 -29.84
CA ARG A 45 -11.54 9.43 -29.47
C ARG A 45 -11.76 10.00 -28.06
N ILE A 46 -12.97 10.45 -27.76
CA ILE A 46 -13.32 10.99 -26.44
C ILE A 46 -13.15 9.90 -25.37
N LEU A 47 -13.64 8.68 -25.62
CA LEU A 47 -13.46 7.54 -24.71
C LEU A 47 -11.99 7.23 -24.45
N LYS A 48 -11.16 7.23 -25.49
CA LYS A 48 -9.72 6.99 -25.37
C LYS A 48 -9.02 8.08 -24.56
N GLU A 49 -9.34 9.36 -24.82
CA GLU A 49 -8.79 10.49 -24.08
C GLU A 49 -9.25 10.48 -22.60
N GLN A 50 -10.52 10.17 -22.34
CA GLN A 50 -11.06 10.01 -20.99
C GLN A 50 -10.40 8.83 -20.26
N SER A 51 -10.24 7.69 -20.92
CA SER A 51 -9.57 6.51 -20.35
C SER A 51 -8.13 6.83 -19.94
N LEU A 52 -7.34 7.45 -20.83
CA LEU A 52 -5.98 7.88 -20.53
C LEU A 52 -5.90 8.90 -19.38
N LYS A 53 -6.89 9.80 -19.28
CA LYS A 53 -6.98 10.76 -18.17
C LYS A 53 -7.29 10.05 -16.85
N THR A 54 -8.21 9.10 -16.87
CA THR A 54 -8.57 8.28 -15.70
C THR A 54 -7.39 7.46 -15.23
N ASP A 55 -6.65 6.79 -16.13
CA ASP A 55 -5.45 6.01 -15.78
C ASP A 55 -4.39 6.86 -15.08
N ARG A 56 -4.17 8.08 -15.59
CA ARG A 56 -3.25 9.05 -14.96
C ARG A 56 -3.74 9.49 -13.57
N GLN A 57 -5.04 9.71 -13.41
CA GLN A 57 -5.61 10.07 -12.11
C GLN A 57 -5.49 8.93 -11.10
N ILE A 58 -5.80 7.69 -11.51
CA ILE A 58 -5.64 6.50 -10.68
C ILE A 58 -4.18 6.35 -10.25
N THR A 59 -3.24 6.48 -11.19
CA THR A 59 -1.80 6.37 -10.89
C THR A 59 -1.35 7.40 -9.87
N ARG A 60 -1.82 8.65 -10.01
CA ARG A 60 -1.52 9.73 -9.05
C ARG A 60 -2.10 9.44 -7.66
N VAL A 61 -3.37 9.03 -7.59
CA VAL A 61 -4.03 8.69 -6.32
C VAL A 61 -3.29 7.54 -5.64
N SER A 62 -2.90 6.49 -6.37
CA SER A 62 -2.13 5.37 -5.82
C SER A 62 -0.78 5.82 -5.24
N GLN A 63 -0.08 6.75 -5.90
CA GLN A 63 1.17 7.32 -5.40
C GLN A 63 0.95 8.15 -4.12
N GLU A 64 -0.10 8.96 -4.09
CA GLU A 64 -0.44 9.77 -2.91
C GLU A 64 -0.80 8.88 -1.71
N ILE A 65 -1.59 7.83 -1.92
CA ILE A 65 -1.93 6.84 -0.88
C ILE A 65 -0.66 6.16 -0.35
N GLY A 66 0.25 5.72 -1.23
CA GLY A 66 1.52 5.12 -0.81
C GLY A 66 2.38 6.07 0.03
N ASN A 67 2.45 7.35 -0.36
CA ASN A 67 3.16 8.39 0.40
C ASN A 67 2.51 8.64 1.78
N LEU A 68 1.18 8.61 1.86
CA LEU A 68 0.46 8.70 3.13
C LEU A 68 0.78 7.52 4.04
N GLY A 69 0.83 6.29 3.51
CA GLY A 69 1.24 5.10 4.27
C GLY A 69 2.64 5.25 4.87
N GLY A 70 3.63 5.71 4.08
CA GLY A 70 4.99 5.95 4.58
C GLY A 70 5.09 7.10 5.61
N LYS A 71 4.24 8.14 5.49
CA LYS A 71 4.13 9.19 6.51
C LYS A 71 3.48 8.68 7.79
N TRP A 72 2.50 7.78 7.69
CA TRP A 72 1.85 7.15 8.83
C TRP A 72 2.82 6.29 9.63
N GLY A 73 3.61 5.44 8.98
CA GLY A 73 4.66 4.66 9.66
C GLY A 73 5.62 5.54 10.46
N ARG A 74 6.13 6.62 9.83
CA ARG A 74 7.00 7.60 10.51
C ARG A 74 6.33 8.32 11.67
N PHE A 75 5.03 8.61 11.57
CA PHE A 75 4.30 9.21 12.67
C PHE A 75 4.28 8.30 13.90
N VAL A 76 4.03 7.00 13.70
CA VAL A 76 4.08 6.01 14.78
C VAL A 76 5.50 5.86 15.34
N GLU A 77 6.53 5.77 14.49
CA GLU A 77 7.95 5.75 14.91
C GLU A 77 8.28 6.96 15.82
N ASN A 78 7.84 8.16 15.43
CA ASN A 78 8.10 9.40 16.16
C ASN A 78 7.33 9.52 17.48
N MET A 79 6.26 8.75 17.65
CA MET A 79 5.55 8.66 18.93
C MET A 79 6.23 7.65 19.87
N VAL A 80 6.73 6.54 19.33
CA VAL A 80 7.34 5.46 20.12
C VAL A 80 8.74 5.81 20.60
N ALA A 81 9.59 6.37 19.73
CA ALA A 81 11.00 6.58 20.05
C ALA A 81 11.21 7.46 21.31
N PRO A 82 10.53 8.61 21.48
CA PRO A 82 10.67 9.41 22.69
C PRO A 82 10.18 8.68 23.95
N ALA A 83 9.15 7.85 23.84
CA ALA A 83 8.63 7.09 24.98
C ALA A 83 9.64 6.04 25.48
N CYS A 84 10.47 5.48 24.60
CA CYS A 84 11.52 4.54 24.97
C CYS A 84 12.51 5.11 25.99
N GLU A 85 12.73 6.43 26.03
CA GLU A 85 13.61 7.07 27.02
C GLU A 85 13.16 6.80 28.45
N THR A 86 11.85 6.79 28.70
CA THR A 86 11.29 6.66 30.05
C THR A 86 10.80 5.24 30.36
N LEU A 87 10.26 4.53 29.37
CA LEU A 87 9.68 3.21 29.55
C LEU A 87 10.70 2.18 30.02
N PHE A 88 11.90 2.17 29.45
CA PHE A 88 12.95 1.22 29.83
C PHE A 88 13.66 1.61 31.13
N LEU A 89 13.74 2.91 31.44
CA LEU A 89 14.19 3.37 32.76
C LEU A 89 13.32 2.80 33.88
N ASN A 90 11.99 2.80 33.70
CA ASN A 90 11.04 2.20 34.65
C ASN A 90 11.19 0.68 34.78
N ARG A 91 11.84 0.03 33.81
CA ARG A 91 12.22 -1.39 33.85
C ARG A 91 13.65 -1.62 34.35
N GLN A 92 14.25 -0.61 34.98
CA GLN A 92 15.62 -0.65 35.51
C GLN A 92 16.68 -0.89 34.42
N ILE A 93 16.38 -0.54 33.17
CA ILE A 93 17.33 -0.54 32.06
C ILE A 93 17.69 0.93 31.78
N PRO A 94 18.89 1.39 32.17
CA PRO A 94 19.34 2.76 31.88
C PRO A 94 19.23 3.09 30.39
N VAL A 95 18.92 4.33 30.04
CA VAL A 95 18.88 4.77 28.64
C VAL A 95 19.85 5.93 28.49
N HIS A 96 20.88 5.75 27.66
CA HIS A 96 21.84 6.82 27.35
C HIS A 96 21.56 7.44 25.98
N GLN A 97 21.07 6.63 25.04
CA GLN A 97 20.81 7.07 23.68
C GLN A 97 19.62 6.31 23.08
N VAL A 98 18.74 7.05 22.41
CA VAL A 98 17.71 6.52 21.53
C VAL A 98 18.00 7.00 20.11
N SER A 99 18.07 6.08 19.16
CA SER A 99 18.31 6.39 17.74
C SER A 99 17.17 5.83 16.90
N GLN A 100 16.68 6.59 15.94
CA GLN A 100 15.64 6.14 15.01
C GLN A 100 16.24 5.73 13.68
N ARG A 101 15.62 4.74 13.02
CA ARG A 101 15.91 4.32 11.64
C ARG A 101 17.38 3.98 11.42
N VAL A 102 17.97 3.25 12.35
CA VAL A 102 19.37 2.83 12.26
C VAL A 102 19.49 1.77 11.19
N ARG A 103 20.30 2.04 10.17
CA ARG A 103 20.49 1.13 9.04
C ARG A 103 21.96 0.71 8.93
N LYS A 104 22.19 -0.60 8.77
CA LYS A 104 23.52 -1.16 8.49
C LYS A 104 23.45 -2.07 7.27
N ARG A 105 24.49 -2.02 6.44
CA ARG A 105 24.64 -2.88 5.25
C ARG A 105 25.88 -3.75 5.41
N LEU A 106 25.73 -5.06 5.20
CA LEU A 106 26.80 -6.05 5.30
C LEU A 106 26.57 -7.15 4.26
N ASP A 107 27.59 -7.49 3.48
CA ASP A 107 27.56 -8.57 2.46
C ASP A 107 26.32 -8.55 1.54
N GLY A 108 25.94 -7.36 1.09
CA GLY A 108 24.77 -7.17 0.23
C GLY A 108 23.42 -7.21 0.95
N LYS A 109 23.36 -7.61 2.22
CA LYS A 109 22.17 -7.53 3.09
C LYS A 109 22.07 -6.19 3.78
N THR A 110 20.86 -5.79 4.14
CA THR A 110 20.58 -4.57 4.92
C THR A 110 19.72 -4.94 6.11
N LEU A 111 20.10 -4.46 7.29
CA LEU A 111 19.29 -4.50 8.50
C LEU A 111 18.90 -3.06 8.85
N GLU A 112 17.60 -2.79 8.93
CA GLU A 112 17.02 -1.53 9.40
C GLU A 112 16.34 -1.78 10.74
N ILE A 113 16.51 -0.83 11.65
CA ILE A 113 15.96 -0.87 13.00
C ILE A 113 15.21 0.43 13.23
N ASP A 114 13.93 0.34 13.52
CA ASP A 114 13.07 1.52 13.68
C ASP A 114 13.50 2.36 14.88
N VAL A 115 13.73 1.72 16.04
CA VAL A 115 14.31 2.39 17.21
C VAL A 115 15.36 1.50 17.87
N LEU A 116 16.55 2.06 18.09
CA LEU A 116 17.66 1.44 18.80
C LEU A 116 17.92 2.22 20.09
N VAL A 117 17.74 1.56 21.23
CA VAL A 117 18.05 2.11 22.56
C VAL A 117 19.35 1.50 23.05
N THR A 118 20.26 2.32 23.56
CA THR A 118 21.56 1.83 24.04
C THR A 118 21.98 2.50 25.35
N ASN A 119 22.70 1.73 26.17
CA ASN A 119 23.52 2.23 27.28
C ASN A 119 24.87 1.48 27.29
N GLU A 120 25.62 1.55 28.38
CA GLU A 120 26.92 0.85 28.52
C GLU A 120 26.82 -0.68 28.45
N ASN A 121 25.76 -1.26 29.00
CA ASN A 121 25.60 -2.71 29.21
C ASN A 121 24.49 -3.35 28.37
N HIS A 122 23.60 -2.56 27.76
CA HIS A 122 22.37 -3.01 27.14
C HIS A 122 22.15 -2.34 25.78
N VAL A 123 21.55 -3.11 24.88
CA VAL A 123 21.02 -2.68 23.59
C VAL A 123 19.61 -3.23 23.46
N LEU A 124 18.70 -2.39 22.98
CA LEU A 124 17.31 -2.77 22.79
C LEU A 124 16.86 -2.36 21.39
N VAL A 125 16.41 -3.35 20.62
CA VAL A 125 15.90 -3.18 19.27
C VAL A 125 14.39 -3.15 19.35
N VAL A 126 13.78 -2.06 18.87
CA VAL A 126 12.32 -1.91 18.83
C VAL A 126 11.87 -1.90 17.37
N GLU A 127 10.98 -2.81 17.02
CA GLU A 127 10.22 -2.78 15.77
C GLU A 127 8.90 -2.03 15.98
N VAL A 128 8.55 -1.12 15.08
CA VAL A 128 7.36 -0.27 15.21
C VAL A 128 6.40 -0.54 14.06
N LYS A 129 5.15 -0.89 14.39
CA LYS A 129 4.07 -1.12 13.42
C LYS A 129 2.84 -0.28 13.75
N SER A 130 2.10 0.08 12.71
CA SER A 130 0.78 0.68 12.89
C SER A 130 -0.22 -0.39 13.34
N SER A 131 -0.28 -1.52 12.63
CA SER A 131 -0.91 -2.77 13.09
C SER A 131 0.17 -3.82 13.31
N LEU A 132 0.33 -4.27 14.55
CA LEU A 132 1.33 -5.27 14.92
C LEU A 132 0.74 -6.68 14.78
N SER A 133 1.30 -7.46 13.85
CA SER A 133 0.93 -8.85 13.59
C SER A 133 1.91 -9.84 14.23
N VAL A 134 1.54 -11.13 14.26
CA VAL A 134 2.44 -12.22 14.68
C VAL A 134 3.64 -12.37 13.73
N ASP A 135 3.48 -12.08 12.45
CA ASP A 135 4.56 -12.21 11.47
C ASP A 135 5.61 -11.11 11.63
N ASP A 136 5.20 -9.90 12.00
CA ASP A 136 6.14 -8.82 12.38
C ASP A 136 7.01 -9.24 13.57
N VAL A 137 6.41 -9.91 14.57
CA VAL A 137 7.14 -10.43 15.73
C VAL A 137 8.18 -11.47 15.30
N LYS A 138 7.83 -12.38 14.38
CA LYS A 138 8.77 -13.37 13.84
C LYS A 138 9.91 -12.71 13.05
N GLU A 139 9.60 -11.66 12.29
CA GLU A 139 10.60 -10.90 11.54
C GLU A 139 11.60 -10.23 12.48
N LEU A 140 11.14 -9.56 13.54
CA LEU A 140 12.02 -8.99 14.55
C LEU A 140 12.91 -10.06 15.20
N ILE A 141 12.38 -11.24 15.51
CA ILE A 141 13.15 -12.35 16.09
C ILE A 141 14.30 -12.78 15.16
N LYS A 142 14.04 -12.85 13.85
CA LYS A 142 15.08 -13.11 12.85
C LYS A 142 16.13 -11.99 12.85
N ASN A 143 15.69 -10.73 12.87
CA ASN A 143 16.57 -9.57 12.91
C ASN A 143 17.47 -9.56 14.16
N LEU A 144 16.92 -9.90 15.33
CA LEU A 144 17.66 -10.04 16.59
C LEU A 144 18.73 -11.14 16.51
N THR A 145 18.40 -12.26 15.87
CA THR A 145 19.33 -13.39 15.70
C THR A 145 20.53 -13.01 14.82
N GLU A 146 20.32 -12.17 13.80
CA GLU A 146 21.38 -11.71 12.90
C GLU A 146 22.07 -10.42 13.40
N PHE A 147 21.49 -9.71 14.39
CA PHE A 147 21.90 -8.36 14.82
C PHE A 147 23.40 -8.23 15.09
N ARG A 148 23.98 -9.19 15.83
CA ARG A 148 25.40 -9.20 16.23
C ARG A 148 26.36 -9.22 15.04
N GLN A 149 25.93 -9.80 13.92
CA GLN A 149 26.72 -9.82 12.69
C GLN A 149 26.81 -8.42 12.08
N PHE A 150 25.70 -7.67 12.11
CA PHE A 150 25.62 -6.30 11.61
C PHE A 150 26.24 -5.26 12.56
N PHE A 151 26.11 -5.48 13.87
CA PHE A 151 26.57 -4.56 14.91
C PHE A 151 27.52 -5.23 15.91
N PRO A 152 28.71 -5.69 15.47
CA PRO A 152 29.69 -6.35 16.34
C PRO A 152 30.16 -5.45 17.50
N GLU A 153 30.07 -4.12 17.34
CA GLU A 153 30.35 -3.14 18.39
C GLU A 153 29.52 -3.34 19.67
N TYR A 154 28.40 -4.06 19.59
CA TYR A 154 27.53 -4.32 20.75
C TYR A 154 27.66 -5.72 21.34
N ASN A 155 28.55 -6.59 20.85
CA ASN A 155 28.64 -8.01 21.29
C ASN A 155 28.79 -8.24 22.79
N HIS A 156 29.36 -7.29 23.52
CA HIS A 156 29.53 -7.35 24.98
C HIS A 156 28.29 -6.90 25.78
N LYS A 157 27.26 -6.36 25.10
CA LYS A 157 26.04 -5.84 25.71
C LYS A 157 24.91 -6.86 25.67
N GLN A 158 24.04 -6.85 26.67
CA GLN A 158 22.79 -7.60 26.68
C GLN A 158 21.86 -7.05 25.59
N LEU A 159 21.46 -7.89 24.64
CA LEU A 159 20.55 -7.52 23.56
C LEU A 159 19.13 -7.95 23.90
N TYR A 160 18.21 -7.01 23.88
CA TYR A 160 16.77 -7.26 24.05
C TYR A 160 16.00 -6.80 22.83
N GLY A 161 14.79 -7.34 22.68
CA GLY A 161 13.86 -6.94 21.64
C GLY A 161 12.56 -6.39 22.22
N ALA A 162 11.95 -5.48 21.47
CA ALA A 162 10.61 -4.96 21.74
C ALA A 162 9.83 -4.78 20.44
N VAL A 163 8.52 -4.91 20.52
CA VAL A 163 7.58 -4.58 19.44
C VAL A 163 6.65 -3.48 19.92
N ALA A 164 6.32 -2.56 19.02
CA ALA A 164 5.37 -1.49 19.28
C ALA A 164 4.25 -1.49 18.24
N GLY A 165 3.00 -1.34 18.70
CA GLY A 165 1.81 -1.26 17.86
C GLY A 165 0.88 -0.11 18.25
N ILE A 166 0.23 0.54 17.28
CA ILE A 166 -0.98 1.34 17.57
C ILE A 166 -2.14 0.37 17.80
N GLU A 167 -2.36 -0.50 16.83
CA GLU A 167 -3.24 -1.65 16.91
C GLU A 167 -2.39 -2.91 17.08
N ILE A 168 -2.89 -3.86 17.88
CA ILE A 168 -2.26 -5.16 18.07
C ILE A 168 -3.26 -6.22 17.64
N GLU A 169 -2.88 -6.99 16.63
CA GLU A 169 -3.70 -8.09 16.14
C GLU A 169 -3.80 -9.22 17.17
N GLU A 170 -4.88 -10.00 17.07
CA GLU A 170 -5.18 -11.03 18.06
C GLU A 170 -4.00 -12.00 18.27
N GLY A 171 -3.48 -12.03 19.49
CA GLY A 171 -2.43 -12.96 19.90
C GLY A 171 -0.99 -12.53 19.55
N ALA A 172 -0.79 -11.41 18.85
CA ALA A 172 0.55 -10.88 18.56
C ALA A 172 1.28 -10.47 19.85
N ASP A 173 0.59 -9.80 20.78
CA ASP A 173 1.07 -9.47 22.13
C ASP A 173 1.50 -10.72 22.91
N LYS A 174 0.63 -11.73 23.00
CA LYS A 174 0.87 -12.97 23.74
C LYS A 174 2.00 -13.78 23.12
N TYR A 175 2.14 -13.72 21.79
CA TYR A 175 3.25 -14.36 21.10
C TYR A 175 4.57 -13.63 21.43
N ALA A 176 4.63 -12.32 21.24
CA ALA A 176 5.81 -11.51 21.58
C ALA A 176 6.24 -11.67 23.05
N TYR A 177 5.28 -11.64 23.98
CA TYR A 177 5.51 -11.89 25.40
C TYR A 177 6.19 -13.25 25.63
N ARG A 178 5.67 -14.32 25.03
CA ARG A 178 6.24 -15.68 25.17
C ARG A 178 7.61 -15.84 24.52
N GLN A 179 7.94 -15.02 23.53
CA GLN A 179 9.27 -14.97 22.91
C GLN A 179 10.27 -14.12 23.70
N GLY A 180 9.85 -13.54 24.84
CA GLY A 180 10.69 -12.72 25.70
C GLY A 180 10.93 -11.31 25.15
N LEU A 181 9.98 -10.78 24.36
CA LEU A 181 10.02 -9.41 23.85
C LEU A 181 9.15 -8.48 24.70
N PHE A 182 9.60 -7.24 24.86
CA PHE A 182 8.72 -6.19 25.38
C PHE A 182 7.63 -5.87 24.35
N VAL A 183 6.43 -5.59 24.83
CA VAL A 183 5.27 -5.21 24.02
C VAL A 183 4.89 -3.80 24.43
N LEU A 184 4.97 -2.87 23.48
CA LEU A 184 4.65 -1.47 23.63
C LEU A 184 3.35 -1.19 22.88
N ALA A 185 2.43 -0.46 23.51
CA ALA A 185 1.18 -0.08 22.86
C ALA A 185 0.77 1.33 23.24
N GLN A 186 -0.05 1.94 22.40
CA GLN A 186 -0.73 3.17 22.77
C GLN A 186 -1.70 2.91 23.93
N ARG A 187 -1.60 3.72 24.98
CA ARG A 187 -2.51 3.72 26.12
C ARG A 187 -2.92 5.16 26.44
N GLY A 188 -4.11 5.54 25.98
CA GLY A 188 -4.56 6.93 26.02
C GLY A 188 -3.67 7.81 25.15
N GLU A 189 -3.14 8.88 25.74
CA GLU A 189 -2.28 9.85 25.03
C GLU A 189 -0.79 9.45 25.00
N ASN A 190 -0.40 8.36 25.67
CA ASN A 190 0.99 7.93 25.81
C ASN A 190 1.22 6.51 25.29
N VAL A 191 2.50 6.12 25.18
CA VAL A 191 2.92 4.73 24.95
C VAL A 191 3.22 4.07 26.29
N ALA A 192 2.83 2.80 26.46
CA ALA A 192 3.08 2.02 27.66
C ALA A 192 3.60 0.62 27.33
N ILE A 193 4.37 0.04 28.25
CA ILE A 193 4.71 -1.39 28.21
C ILE A 193 3.51 -2.19 28.71
N LEU A 194 3.06 -3.16 27.92
CA LEU A 194 1.95 -4.06 28.25
C LEU A 194 2.36 -5.28 29.07
N ASN A 195 3.64 -5.69 29.00
CA ASN A 195 4.13 -6.78 29.84
C ASN A 195 3.85 -6.49 31.32
N ASP A 196 3.53 -7.51 32.11
CA ASP A 196 3.40 -7.36 33.55
C ASP A 196 4.77 -7.10 34.23
N THR A 197 4.77 -6.95 35.55
CA THR A 197 5.98 -6.70 36.34
C THR A 197 6.85 -7.93 36.55
N GLU A 198 6.32 -9.14 36.34
CA GLU A 198 7.06 -10.41 36.51
C GLU A 198 7.83 -10.80 35.24
N PHE A 199 7.41 -10.24 34.09
CA PHE A 199 8.04 -10.44 32.79
C PHE A 199 9.56 -10.28 32.83
N GLN A 200 10.26 -11.29 32.32
CA GLN A 200 11.71 -11.29 32.12
C GLN A 200 12.02 -11.28 30.62
N PRO A 201 12.71 -10.25 30.10
CA PRO A 201 13.08 -10.21 28.69
C PRO A 201 14.13 -11.29 28.38
N LYS A 202 14.02 -11.87 27.19
CA LYS A 202 15.05 -12.78 26.67
C LYS A 202 16.24 -11.97 26.19
N THR A 203 17.44 -12.37 26.60
CA THR A 203 18.68 -11.89 25.96
C THR A 203 18.94 -12.67 24.68
N TRP A 204 19.20 -11.96 23.58
CA TRP A 204 19.49 -12.49 22.24
C TRP A 204 20.99 -12.51 21.90
#